data_AF-Q602W4-F1
#
_entry.id   AF-Q602W4-F1
#
_cell.length_a   1.000
_cell.length_b   1.000
_cell.length_c   1.000
_cell.angle_alpha   90.00
_cell.angle_beta   90.00
_cell.angle_gamma   90.00
#
_symmetry.space_group_name_H-M   'P 1'
#
loop_
_entity.id
_entity.type
_entity.pdbx_description
1 polymer ?
#
loop_
_entity_poly.entity_id
_entity_poly.type
_entity_poly.pdbx_seq_one_letter_code
_entity_poly.pdbx_strand_id
1 'polypeptide(L)'
;MSHTKRSFIQACLIRALPALDRVDAGIAHAEALWERLTAKGYGAPRQTGPRESVDWYARLVEPSRGWFDQFWTAYGLKRDRNGAAMRWYQLGDLTEHEARRIIDAAKQDNRQWRETAQPGQVRKMAQGWLHEKRWMDYAPTPQPPLSGGYSAGLAGDAQLRELKQQLASLQRLNAAAPSKELQRQINELVQEIGNFQRPGHG
;
A
#
# COMPACT_ATOMS: atom_id res chain seq x y z
N MET A 1 -2.54 30.67 -5.00
CA MET A 1 -3.32 31.59 -5.85
C MET A 1 -2.34 32.24 -6.82
N SER A 2 -2.52 32.06 -8.13
CA SER A 2 -1.69 32.73 -9.13
C SER A 2 -2.16 34.18 -9.26
N HIS A 3 -1.36 35.14 -8.80
CA HIS A 3 -1.68 36.56 -8.94
C HIS A 3 -1.47 36.96 -10.41
N THR A 4 -2.57 37.16 -11.13
CA THR A 4 -2.53 37.64 -12.52
C THR A 4 -2.43 39.16 -12.53
N LYS A 5 -1.79 39.74 -13.56
CA LYS A 5 -1.68 41.20 -13.76
C LYS A 5 -3.05 41.89 -13.60
N ARG A 6 -4.11 41.27 -14.14
CA ARG A 6 -5.50 41.73 -13.99
C ARG A 6 -5.95 41.83 -12.53
N SER A 7 -5.74 40.78 -11.72
CA SER A 7 -6.12 40.78 -10.31
C SER A 7 -5.35 41.82 -9.47
N PHE A 8 -4.09 42.08 -9.83
CA PHE A 8 -3.28 43.11 -9.20
C PHE A 8 -3.80 44.52 -9.52
N ILE A 9 -4.06 44.81 -10.80
CA ILE A 9 -4.59 46.11 -11.23
C ILE A 9 -5.92 46.38 -10.53
N GLN A 10 -6.83 45.42 -10.49
CA GLN A 10 -8.11 45.55 -9.78
C GLN A 10 -7.92 45.88 -8.30
N ALA A 11 -6.99 45.21 -7.61
CA ALA A 11 -6.70 45.48 -6.20
C ALA A 11 -6.12 46.88 -5.97
N CYS A 12 -5.27 47.36 -6.88
CA CYS A 12 -4.74 48.73 -6.84
C CYS A 12 -5.86 49.77 -7.01
N LEU A 13 -6.77 49.57 -7.97
CA LEU A 13 -7.89 50.49 -8.19
C LEU A 13 -8.84 50.51 -6.98
N ILE A 14 -9.22 49.36 -6.43
CA ILE A 14 -10.12 49.29 -5.26
C ILE A 14 -9.52 50.01 -4.04
N ARG A 15 -8.20 49.93 -3.86
CA ARG A 15 -7.53 50.43 -2.65
C ARG A 15 -7.02 51.86 -2.77
N ALA A 16 -6.73 52.32 -3.98
CA ALA A 16 -6.02 53.58 -4.21
C ALA A 16 -6.73 54.55 -5.16
N LEU A 17 -7.88 54.20 -5.76
CA LEU A 17 -8.62 55.13 -6.61
C LEU A 17 -9.56 56.02 -5.76
N PRO A 18 -9.34 57.34 -5.70
CA PRO A 18 -10.17 58.23 -4.89
C PRO A 18 -11.48 58.65 -5.59
N ALA A 19 -11.57 58.57 -6.93
CA ALA A 19 -12.75 58.96 -7.71
C ALA A 19 -12.80 58.30 -9.11
N LEU A 20 -14.01 58.09 -9.64
CA LEU A 20 -14.28 57.35 -10.88
C LEU A 20 -13.92 58.09 -12.18
N ASP A 21 -13.68 59.41 -12.11
CA ASP A 21 -13.25 60.24 -13.23
C ASP A 21 -11.76 60.06 -13.58
N ARG A 22 -11.01 59.32 -12.75
CA ARG A 22 -9.55 59.09 -12.91
C ARG A 22 -9.16 57.63 -13.13
N VAL A 23 -10.11 56.80 -13.57
CA VAL A 23 -9.90 55.36 -13.76
C VAL A 23 -8.73 55.09 -14.72
N ASP A 24 -8.65 55.79 -15.84
CA ASP A 24 -7.58 55.56 -16.84
C ASP A 24 -6.19 55.89 -16.28
N ALA A 25 -6.07 56.98 -15.53
CA ALA A 25 -4.83 57.35 -14.85
C ALA A 25 -4.45 56.33 -13.76
N GLY A 26 -5.44 55.79 -13.04
CA GLY A 26 -5.25 54.74 -12.06
C GLY A 26 -4.80 53.41 -12.68
N ILE A 27 -5.37 53.04 -13.83
CA ILE A 27 -4.96 51.85 -14.59
C ILE A 27 -3.51 52.01 -15.05
N ALA A 28 -3.16 53.14 -15.67
CA ALA A 28 -1.81 53.41 -16.13
C ALA A 28 -0.78 53.36 -14.98
N HIS A 29 -1.13 53.90 -13.80
CA HIS A 29 -0.29 53.82 -12.62
C HIS A 29 -0.10 52.38 -12.12
N ALA A 30 -1.18 51.59 -12.05
CA ALA A 30 -1.13 50.20 -11.62
C ALA A 30 -0.34 49.32 -12.61
N GLU A 31 -0.45 49.58 -13.91
CA GLU A 31 0.36 48.91 -14.93
C GLU A 31 1.84 49.24 -14.80
N ALA A 32 2.18 50.53 -14.64
CA ALA A 32 3.56 50.95 -14.44
C ALA A 32 4.17 50.35 -13.16
N LEU A 33 3.37 50.26 -12.10
CA LEU A 33 3.79 49.62 -10.84
C LEU A 33 4.00 48.12 -11.02
N TRP A 34 3.11 47.43 -11.73
CA TRP A 34 3.25 46.02 -12.05
C TRP A 34 4.53 45.73 -12.84
N GLU A 35 4.86 46.53 -13.85
CA GLU A 35 6.10 46.37 -14.62
C GLU A 35 7.34 46.57 -13.74
N ARG A 36 7.34 47.59 -12.87
CA ARG A 36 8.45 47.82 -11.92
C ARG A 36 8.61 46.68 -10.91
N LEU A 37 7.52 46.12 -10.42
CA LEU A 37 7.54 44.97 -9.51
C LEU A 37 8.01 43.71 -10.25
N THR A 38 7.60 43.52 -11.50
CA THR A 38 8.05 42.42 -12.35
C THR A 38 9.55 42.51 -12.62
N ALA A 39 10.06 43.70 -12.96
CA ALA A 39 11.49 43.94 -13.15
C ALA A 39 12.33 43.64 -11.89
N LYS A 40 11.74 43.83 -10.70
CA LYS A 40 12.37 43.49 -9.41
C LYS A 40 12.13 42.05 -8.95
N GLY A 41 11.45 41.22 -9.76
CA GLY A 41 11.18 39.81 -9.45
C GLY A 41 9.96 39.53 -8.56
N TYR A 42 9.15 40.56 -8.25
CA TYR A 42 7.92 40.46 -7.43
C TYR A 42 6.64 40.31 -8.27
N GLY A 43 6.74 40.43 -9.60
CA GLY A 43 5.59 40.46 -10.50
C GLY A 43 5.08 39.08 -10.89
N ALA A 44 4.96 38.83 -12.21
CA ALA A 44 4.38 37.58 -12.71
C ALA A 44 5.02 36.35 -12.04
N PRO A 45 4.22 35.36 -11.63
CA PRO A 45 4.75 34.12 -11.08
C PRO A 45 5.75 33.55 -12.09
N ARG A 46 6.95 33.16 -11.61
CA ARG A 46 7.94 32.45 -12.44
C ARG A 46 7.18 31.39 -13.22
N GLN A 47 7.30 31.41 -14.55
CA GLN A 47 6.82 30.32 -15.37
C GLN A 47 7.54 29.06 -14.88
N THR A 48 6.86 28.27 -14.04
CA THR A 48 7.23 26.87 -13.85
C THR A 48 6.98 26.24 -15.20
N GLY A 49 8.03 26.15 -16.02
CA GLY A 49 8.00 25.40 -17.25
C GLY A 49 7.50 23.98 -16.98
N PRO A 50 7.08 23.24 -18.02
CA PRO A 50 6.73 21.84 -17.88
C PRO A 50 7.88 21.15 -17.15
N ARG A 51 7.62 20.66 -15.94
CA ARG A 51 8.59 19.85 -15.22
C ARG A 51 8.87 18.67 -16.14
N GLU A 52 10.10 18.51 -16.61
CA GLU A 52 10.49 17.29 -17.31
C GLU A 52 10.01 16.12 -16.45
N SER A 53 9.05 15.36 -16.98
CA SER A 53 8.51 14.22 -16.27
C SER A 53 9.53 13.10 -16.40
N VAL A 54 10.56 13.16 -15.57
CA VAL A 54 11.51 12.07 -15.43
C VAL A 54 10.74 10.83 -15.01
N ASP A 55 10.86 9.76 -15.79
CA ASP A 55 10.36 8.45 -15.40
C ASP A 55 11.33 7.86 -14.37
N TRP A 56 10.96 7.98 -13.09
CA TRP A 56 11.75 7.48 -11.98
C TRP A 56 11.67 5.97 -11.83
N TYR A 57 10.59 5.36 -12.32
CA TYR A 57 10.46 3.91 -12.30
C TYR A 57 11.46 3.27 -13.26
N ALA A 58 11.64 3.87 -14.45
CA ALA A 58 12.66 3.43 -15.41
C ALA A 58 14.10 3.52 -14.86
N ARG A 59 14.37 4.42 -13.91
CA ARG A 59 15.68 4.59 -13.26
C ARG A 59 15.98 3.56 -12.18
N LEU A 60 14.98 2.82 -11.69
CA LEU A 60 15.21 1.75 -10.72
C LEU A 60 15.86 0.56 -11.43
N VAL A 61 16.99 0.09 -10.90
CA VAL A 61 17.66 -1.15 -11.35
C VAL A 61 17.19 -2.34 -10.50
N GLU A 62 17.37 -3.55 -11.00
CA GLU A 62 17.13 -4.76 -10.19
C GLU A 62 18.22 -4.90 -9.11
N PRO A 63 17.91 -5.44 -7.91
CA PRO A 63 16.61 -5.97 -7.46
C PRO A 63 15.62 -4.90 -6.93
N SER A 64 16.04 -3.64 -6.86
CA SER A 64 15.27 -2.54 -6.25
C SER A 64 13.92 -2.30 -6.95
N ARG A 65 13.86 -2.46 -8.27
CA ARG A 65 12.63 -2.37 -9.05
C ARG A 65 11.62 -3.46 -8.63
N GLY A 66 12.03 -4.70 -8.51
CA GLY A 66 11.18 -5.79 -8.01
C GLY A 66 10.65 -5.54 -6.59
N TRP A 67 11.47 -4.99 -5.70
CA TRP A 67 11.03 -4.61 -4.34
C TRP A 67 10.04 -3.46 -4.36
N PHE A 68 10.25 -2.46 -5.22
CA PHE A 68 9.31 -1.36 -5.39
C PHE A 68 7.93 -1.86 -5.85
N ASP A 69 7.87 -2.83 -6.76
CA ASP A 69 6.61 -3.40 -7.23
C ASP A 69 5.86 -4.17 -6.13
N GLN A 70 6.60 -4.88 -5.27
CA GLN A 70 6.03 -5.50 -4.08
C GLN A 70 5.50 -4.45 -3.09
N PHE A 71 6.26 -3.39 -2.83
CA PHE A 71 5.82 -2.26 -2.00
C PHE A 71 4.57 -1.59 -2.59
N TRP A 72 4.56 -1.31 -3.90
CA TRP A 72 3.46 -0.67 -4.60
C TRP A 72 2.18 -1.49 -4.49
N THR A 73 2.32 -2.82 -4.56
CA THR A 73 1.22 -3.76 -4.37
C THR A 73 0.75 -3.78 -2.92
N ALA A 74 1.67 -3.87 -1.96
CA ALA A 74 1.39 -3.86 -0.52
C ALA A 74 0.67 -2.59 -0.05
N TYR A 75 1.13 -1.42 -0.49
CA TYR A 75 0.58 -0.14 -0.07
C TYR A 75 -0.87 0.03 -0.53
N GLY A 76 -1.21 -0.41 -1.76
CA GLY A 76 -2.59 -0.51 -2.23
C GLY A 76 -3.25 0.78 -2.73
N LEU A 77 -2.71 1.97 -2.41
CA LEU A 77 -3.20 3.24 -2.96
C LEU A 77 -2.57 3.51 -4.34
N LYS A 78 -3.32 3.25 -5.42
CA LYS A 78 -2.84 3.33 -6.81
C LYS A 78 -2.88 4.75 -7.39
N ARG A 79 -2.21 5.71 -6.73
CA ARG A 79 -2.11 7.09 -7.19
C ARG A 79 -0.65 7.57 -7.15
N ASP A 80 -0.23 8.24 -8.22
CA ASP A 80 1.12 8.80 -8.37
C ASP A 80 2.27 7.80 -8.17
N ARG A 81 2.31 6.76 -9.02
CA ARG A 81 3.38 5.73 -9.00
C ARG A 81 4.76 6.33 -9.23
N ASN A 82 4.87 7.32 -10.13
CA ASN A 82 6.15 7.94 -10.46
C ASN A 82 6.72 8.75 -9.28
N GLY A 83 5.86 9.50 -8.56
CA GLY A 83 6.27 10.18 -7.33
C GLY A 83 6.73 9.20 -6.24
N ALA A 84 6.07 8.05 -6.10
CA ALA A 84 6.50 6.99 -5.19
C ALA A 84 7.84 6.39 -5.62
N ALA A 85 8.03 6.10 -6.91
CA ALA A 85 9.28 5.57 -7.45
C ALA A 85 10.46 6.54 -7.25
N MET A 86 10.23 7.85 -7.41
CA MET A 86 11.21 8.89 -7.10
C MET A 86 11.67 8.81 -5.64
N ARG A 87 10.72 8.68 -4.69
CA ARG A 87 11.06 8.58 -3.26
C ARG A 87 11.75 7.27 -2.92
N TRP A 88 11.36 6.18 -3.57
CA TRP A 88 12.05 4.90 -3.45
C TRP A 88 13.50 4.99 -3.93
N TYR A 89 13.72 5.59 -5.11
CA TYR A 89 15.06 5.83 -5.66
C TYR A 89 15.92 6.68 -4.70
N GLN A 90 15.34 7.66 -4.03
CA GLN A 90 16.04 8.51 -3.05
C GLN A 90 16.43 7.78 -1.76
N LEU A 91 15.91 6.58 -1.49
CA LEU A 91 16.37 5.76 -0.37
C LEU A 91 17.76 5.18 -0.62
N GLY A 92 18.21 5.18 -1.87
CA GLY A 92 19.51 4.64 -2.27
C GLY A 92 19.51 3.10 -2.34
N ASP A 93 20.69 2.53 -2.13
CA ASP A 93 20.90 1.09 -2.16
C ASP A 93 20.35 0.46 -0.89
N LEU A 94 19.12 -0.04 -0.99
CA LEU A 94 18.47 -0.81 0.07
C LEU A 94 19.02 -2.23 0.10
N THR A 95 19.22 -2.77 1.29
CA THR A 95 19.40 -4.21 1.47
C THR A 95 18.06 -4.93 1.35
N GLU A 96 18.08 -6.24 1.05
CA GLU A 96 16.86 -7.05 0.99
C GLU A 96 16.05 -6.98 2.30
N HIS A 97 16.74 -7.00 3.45
CA HIS A 97 16.12 -6.90 4.76
C HIS A 97 15.39 -5.55 4.96
N GLU A 98 16.00 -4.44 4.55
CA GLU A 98 15.38 -3.12 4.63
C GLU A 98 14.19 -2.99 3.68
N ALA A 99 14.35 -3.43 2.44
CA ALA A 99 13.27 -3.46 1.46
C ALA A 99 12.09 -4.29 1.98
N ARG A 100 12.36 -5.45 2.60
CA ARG A 100 11.34 -6.30 3.19
C ARG A 100 10.62 -5.62 4.34
N ARG A 101 11.36 -4.97 5.25
CA ARG A 101 10.79 -4.21 6.36
C ARG A 101 9.85 -3.11 5.86
N ILE A 102 10.24 -2.38 4.81
CA ILE A 102 9.40 -1.34 4.19
C ILE A 102 8.11 -1.95 3.62
N ILE A 103 8.22 -3.08 2.90
CA ILE A 103 7.08 -3.78 2.31
C ILE A 103 6.09 -4.25 3.39
N ASP A 104 6.60 -4.87 4.47
CA ASP A 104 5.74 -5.40 5.53
C ASP A 104 5.09 -4.27 6.35
N ALA A 105 5.81 -3.17 6.59
CA ALA A 105 5.23 -1.95 7.15
C ALA A 105 4.11 -1.37 6.27
N ALA A 106 4.29 -1.35 4.95
CA ALA A 106 3.28 -0.87 4.01
C ALA A 106 2.02 -1.74 4.00
N LYS A 107 2.16 -3.07 4.14
CA LYS A 107 1.02 -3.99 4.29
C LYS A 107 0.25 -3.70 5.58
N GLN A 108 0.95 -3.51 6.68
CA GLN A 108 0.34 -3.20 7.98
C GLN A 108 -0.42 -1.87 7.94
N ASP A 109 0.20 -0.81 7.38
CA ASP A 109 -0.44 0.51 7.21
C ASP A 109 -1.72 0.42 6.35
N ASN A 110 -1.68 -0.34 5.25
CA ASN A 110 -2.85 -0.55 4.40
C ASN A 110 -3.97 -1.30 5.12
N ARG A 111 -3.63 -2.31 5.92
CA ARG A 111 -4.59 -3.05 6.76
C ARG A 111 -5.21 -2.12 7.81
N GLN A 112 -4.38 -1.43 8.59
CA GLN A 112 -4.84 -0.51 9.62
C GLN A 112 -5.75 0.57 9.02
N TRP A 113 -5.37 1.16 7.88
CA TRP A 113 -6.21 2.13 7.19
C TRP A 113 -7.58 1.56 6.82
N ARG A 114 -7.63 0.34 6.29
CA ARG A 114 -8.92 -0.31 5.94
C ARG A 114 -9.81 -0.55 7.16
N GLU A 115 -9.23 -0.81 8.33
CA GLU A 115 -9.95 -1.07 9.57
C GLU A 115 -10.40 0.21 10.27
N THR A 116 -9.60 1.29 10.22
CA THR A 116 -9.84 2.51 11.00
C THR A 116 -10.32 3.72 10.18
N ALA A 117 -10.39 3.63 8.85
CA ALA A 117 -10.75 4.77 8.00
C ALA A 117 -12.17 5.27 8.29
N GLN A 118 -12.26 6.57 8.60
CA GLN A 118 -13.53 7.26 8.76
C GLN A 118 -13.99 7.91 7.44
N PRO A 119 -15.31 8.13 7.24
CA PRO A 119 -15.82 8.87 6.09
C PRO A 119 -15.18 10.26 5.98
N GLY A 120 -14.68 10.61 4.79
CA GLY A 120 -14.01 11.89 4.51
C GLY A 120 -12.52 11.96 4.84
N GLN A 121 -11.95 10.92 5.48
CA GLN A 121 -10.52 10.86 5.76
C GLN A 121 -9.74 10.53 4.48
N VAL A 122 -8.73 11.35 4.15
CA VAL A 122 -7.87 11.14 2.98
C VAL A 122 -6.61 10.38 3.40
N ARG A 123 -6.34 9.26 2.74
CA ARG A 123 -5.12 8.49 2.97
C ARG A 123 -3.89 9.27 2.51
N LYS A 124 -2.80 9.19 3.27
CA LYS A 124 -1.49 9.71 2.83
C LYS A 124 -1.08 9.01 1.52
N MET A 125 -0.40 9.75 0.66
CA MET A 125 0.13 9.22 -0.61
C MET A 125 1.39 8.39 -0.35
N ALA A 126 1.65 7.38 -1.19
CA ALA A 126 2.84 6.53 -1.08
C ALA A 126 4.14 7.36 -1.07
N GLN A 127 4.21 8.41 -1.91
CA GLN A 127 5.32 9.36 -1.92
C GLN A 127 5.55 10.01 -0.55
N GLY A 128 4.49 10.53 0.08
CA GLY A 128 4.58 11.18 1.39
C GLY A 128 4.94 10.19 2.50
N TRP A 129 4.35 8.99 2.44
CA TRP A 129 4.64 7.91 3.37
C TRP A 129 6.11 7.48 3.32
N LEU A 130 6.67 7.35 2.10
CA LEU A 130 8.09 7.04 1.91
C LEU A 130 9.00 8.19 2.36
N HIS A 131 8.62 9.43 2.02
CA HIS A 131 9.41 10.61 2.36
C HIS A 131 9.57 10.80 3.87
N GLU A 132 8.51 10.54 4.64
CA GLU A 132 8.49 10.65 6.10
C GLU A 132 9.06 9.42 6.81
N LYS A 133 9.52 8.41 6.06
CA LYS A 133 10.10 7.18 6.60
C LYS A 133 9.19 6.45 7.61
N ARG A 134 7.87 6.44 7.38
CA ARG A 134 6.89 5.87 8.33
C ARG A 134 7.06 4.37 8.61
N TRP A 135 7.82 3.64 7.79
CA TRP A 135 8.22 2.26 8.10
C TRP A 135 9.20 2.16 9.27
N MET A 136 9.83 3.25 9.70
CA MET A 136 10.68 3.25 10.89
C MET A 136 9.84 3.14 12.17
N ASP A 137 8.63 3.70 12.16
CA ASP A 137 7.64 3.56 13.24
C ASP A 137 7.06 2.14 13.31
N TYR A 138 7.24 1.35 12.25
CA TYR A 138 6.84 -0.05 12.25
C TYR A 138 7.74 -0.86 13.18
N ALA A 139 7.16 -1.22 14.32
CA ALA A 139 7.58 -2.35 15.12
C ALA A 139 6.93 -3.59 14.50
N PRO A 140 7.71 -4.57 13.99
CA PRO A 140 7.14 -5.87 13.67
C PRO A 140 6.49 -6.37 14.95
N THR A 141 5.17 -6.54 14.92
CA THR A 141 4.51 -7.32 15.97
C THR A 141 5.24 -8.65 15.96
N PRO A 142 5.82 -9.10 17.09
CA PRO A 142 6.40 -10.44 17.12
C PRO A 142 5.28 -11.33 16.61
N GLN A 143 5.49 -11.95 15.44
CA GLN A 143 4.63 -13.05 15.08
C GLN A 143 4.68 -13.94 16.31
N PRO A 144 3.53 -14.30 16.92
CA PRO A 144 3.58 -15.30 17.96
C PRO A 144 4.46 -16.41 17.38
N PRO A 145 5.52 -16.84 18.10
CA PRO A 145 6.37 -17.90 17.59
C PRO A 145 5.42 -18.92 17.03
N LEU A 146 5.64 -19.33 15.79
CA LEU A 146 4.92 -20.45 15.22
C LEU A 146 5.15 -21.60 16.19
N SER A 147 4.30 -21.72 17.23
CA SER A 147 4.06 -22.96 17.94
C SER A 147 3.80 -23.91 16.79
N GLY A 148 4.69 -24.88 16.61
CA GLY A 148 4.83 -25.74 15.44
C GLY A 148 3.62 -26.65 15.19
N GLY A 149 2.41 -26.10 15.17
CA GLY A 149 1.14 -26.78 14.97
C GLY A 149 0.57 -26.63 13.55
N TYR A 150 1.07 -25.70 12.72
CA TYR A 150 0.55 -25.55 11.35
C TYR A 150 1.04 -26.64 10.39
N SER A 151 2.23 -27.23 10.62
CA SER A 151 2.70 -28.40 9.87
C SER A 151 2.05 -29.71 10.36
N ALA A 152 1.82 -29.85 11.67
CA ALA A 152 1.15 -31.01 12.25
C ALA A 152 -0.35 -31.07 11.91
N GLY A 153 -1.05 -29.93 11.89
CA GLY A 153 -2.47 -29.85 11.53
C GLY A 153 -2.72 -30.18 10.07
N LEU A 154 -1.91 -29.64 9.14
CA LEU A 154 -2.04 -29.95 7.71
C LEU A 154 -1.63 -31.40 7.37
N ALA A 155 -0.61 -31.94 8.05
CA ALA A 155 -0.23 -33.35 7.90
C ALA A 155 -1.28 -34.30 8.50
N GLY A 156 -1.83 -33.97 9.67
CA GLY A 156 -2.92 -34.72 10.31
C GLY A 156 -4.22 -34.66 9.50
N ASP A 157 -4.55 -33.51 8.90
CA ASP A 157 -5.69 -33.37 8.00
C ASP A 157 -5.52 -34.17 6.70
N ALA A 158 -4.30 -34.25 6.16
CA ALA A 158 -3.99 -35.07 5.00
C ALA A 158 -4.11 -36.57 5.33
N GLN A 159 -3.54 -36.99 6.47
CA GLN A 159 -3.60 -38.38 6.95
C GLN A 159 -5.04 -38.81 7.25
N LEU A 160 -5.85 -37.95 7.88
CA LEU A 160 -7.26 -38.21 8.14
C LEU A 160 -8.09 -38.36 6.86
N ARG A 161 -7.77 -37.60 5.80
CA ARG A 161 -8.42 -37.74 4.49
C ARG A 161 -8.05 -39.06 3.83
N GLU A 162 -6.79 -39.47 3.92
CA GLU A 162 -6.31 -40.75 3.40
C GLU A 162 -6.98 -41.95 4.09
N LEU A 163 -7.03 -41.96 5.43
CA LEU A 163 -7.70 -43.01 6.20
C LEU A 163 -9.19 -43.12 5.85
N LYS A 164 -9.88 -41.99 5.64
CA LYS A 164 -11.29 -41.97 5.20
C LYS A 164 -11.47 -42.53 3.79
N GLN A 165 -10.53 -42.28 2.88
CA GLN A 165 -10.56 -42.84 1.52
C GLN A 165 -10.32 -44.35 1.53
N GLN A 166 -9.37 -44.83 2.35
CA GLN A 166 -9.10 -46.25 2.53
C GLN A 166 -10.31 -46.98 3.12
N LEU A 167 -10.95 -46.41 4.14
CA LEU A 167 -12.18 -46.94 4.73
C LEU A 167 -13.31 -47.04 3.69
N ALA A 168 -13.52 -46.00 2.87
CA ALA A 168 -14.54 -46.03 1.82
C ALA A 168 -14.25 -47.11 0.76
N SER A 169 -12.98 -47.35 0.43
CA SER A 169 -12.55 -48.41 -0.48
C SER A 169 -12.83 -49.80 0.10
N LEU A 170 -12.42 -50.05 1.35
CA LEU A 170 -12.63 -51.33 2.03
C LEU A 170 -14.12 -51.62 2.27
N GLN A 171 -14.92 -50.61 2.59
CA GLN A 171 -16.38 -50.76 2.72
C GLN A 171 -17.03 -51.19 1.41
N ARG A 172 -16.59 -50.63 0.27
CA ARG A 172 -17.07 -51.05 -1.06
C ARG A 172 -16.66 -52.49 -1.38
N LEU A 173 -15.42 -52.88 -1.06
CA LEU A 173 -14.92 -54.24 -1.27
C LEU A 173 -15.66 -55.25 -0.39
N ASN A 174 -15.89 -54.92 0.88
CA ASN A 174 -16.64 -55.78 1.80
C ASN A 174 -18.12 -55.88 1.44
N ALA A 175 -18.72 -54.85 0.84
CA ALA A 175 -20.08 -54.91 0.31
C ALA A 175 -20.18 -55.81 -0.93
N ALA A 176 -19.14 -55.86 -1.77
CA ALA A 176 -19.09 -56.72 -2.95
C ALA A 176 -18.70 -58.18 -2.62
N ALA A 177 -17.84 -58.38 -1.63
CA ALA A 177 -17.36 -59.69 -1.18
C ALA A 177 -17.11 -59.67 0.34
N PRO A 178 -18.12 -60.02 1.16
CA PRO A 178 -18.01 -59.92 2.61
C PRO A 178 -16.98 -60.93 3.12
N SER A 179 -15.99 -60.45 3.87
CA SER A 179 -15.01 -61.31 4.52
C SER A 179 -14.74 -60.86 5.95
N LYS A 180 -14.51 -61.83 6.85
CA LYS A 180 -14.20 -61.55 8.27
C LYS A 180 -12.92 -60.72 8.42
N GLU A 181 -11.97 -60.89 7.49
CA GLU A 181 -10.71 -60.17 7.47
C GLU A 181 -10.91 -58.69 7.07
N LEU A 182 -11.69 -58.42 6.02
CA LEU A 182 -12.04 -57.04 5.63
C LEU A 182 -12.86 -56.33 6.71
N GLN A 183 -13.78 -57.04 7.36
CA GLN A 183 -14.57 -56.48 8.46
C GLN A 183 -13.68 -56.07 9.65
N ARG A 184 -12.64 -56.84 9.95
CA ARG A 184 -11.66 -56.52 10.99
C ARG A 184 -10.86 -55.26 10.64
N GLN A 185 -10.36 -55.16 9.41
CA GLN A 185 -9.61 -54.00 8.93
C GLN A 185 -10.47 -52.71 8.91
N ILE A 186 -11.76 -52.83 8.56
CA ILE A 186 -12.70 -51.71 8.64
C ILE A 186 -12.87 -51.25 10.09
N ASN A 187 -13.03 -52.18 11.03
CA ASN A 187 -13.20 -51.84 12.45
C ASN A 187 -11.94 -51.17 13.04
N GLU A 188 -10.75 -51.64 12.65
CA GLU A 188 -9.46 -51.05 13.06
C GLU A 188 -9.31 -49.61 12.53
N LEU A 189 -9.61 -49.37 11.25
CA LEU A 189 -9.58 -48.02 10.65
C LEU A 189 -10.61 -47.06 11.26
N VAL A 190 -11.81 -47.54 11.62
CA VAL A 190 -12.83 -46.72 12.30
C VAL A 190 -12.32 -46.25 13.66
N GLN A 191 -11.63 -47.11 14.42
CA GLN A 191 -11.05 -46.76 15.71
C GLN A 191 -9.92 -45.73 15.57
N GLU A 192 -9.05 -45.90 14.56
CA GLU A 192 -7.96 -44.97 14.28
C GLU A 192 -8.47 -43.57 13.88
N ILE A 193 -9.51 -43.50 13.03
CA ILE A 193 -10.19 -42.24 12.68
C ILE A 193 -10.84 -41.61 13.91
N GLY A 194 -11.45 -42.42 14.79
CA GLY A 194 -12.06 -41.94 16.04
C GLY A 194 -11.04 -41.34 17.02
N ASN A 195 -9.84 -41.91 17.09
CA ASN A 195 -8.74 -41.41 17.91
C ASN A 195 -8.18 -40.07 17.38
N PHE A 196 -8.17 -39.88 16.05
CA PHE A 196 -7.81 -38.61 15.42
C PHE A 196 -8.80 -37.47 15.70
N GLN A 197 -10.07 -37.79 15.99
CA GLN A 197 -11.14 -36.80 16.16
C GLN A 197 -11.40 -36.39 17.63
N ARG A 198 -10.80 -37.07 18.62
CA ARG A 198 -10.90 -36.68 20.03
C ARG A 198 -9.75 -35.74 20.39
N PRO A 199 -9.99 -34.42 20.57
CA PRO A 199 -8.95 -33.53 21.07
C PRO A 199 -8.62 -33.92 22.51
N GLY A 200 -7.35 -34.27 22.76
CA GLY A 200 -6.85 -34.45 24.13
C GLY A 200 -6.91 -33.13 24.88
N HIS A 201 -7.67 -33.09 25.99
CA HIS A 201 -7.38 -32.20 27.10
C HIS A 201 -6.04 -32.62 27.71
N GLY A 202 -5.01 -31.82 27.49
CA GLY A 202 -3.70 -31.89 28.13
C GLY A 202 -3.09 -30.51 28.14
#